data_AF-A0A140D929-F1
#
_entry.id   AF-A0A140D929-F1
#
_cell.length_a   1.000
_cell.length_b   1.000
_cell.length_c   1.000
_cell.angle_alpha   90.00
_cell.angle_beta   90.00
_cell.angle_gamma   90.00
#
_symmetry.space_group_name_H-M   'P 1'
#
loop_
_entity.id
_entity.type
_entity.pdbx_description
1 polymer ?
#
loop_
_entity_poly.entity_id
_entity_poly.type
_entity_poly.pdbx_seq_one_letter_code
_entity_poly.pdbx_strand_id
1 'polypeptide(L)'
;MRTPILTLLLSLTLLLASAAPAAAAENQWPQDARDVAFAIASRATGQPGLANIGFAPGAENGIEGVANNFYSAFQAGRIALVTYTNFGTGSVYDAEVAGVINLADPNGRIVALQFGAKYSVNGTRITINQVATATASPPTVFVEVYMVPMDTFMNVPYDVVNDWGALYKVARENAYLPPKEEAPKGAYMVLTFVKNRIAPDSQFEAIVNTRKTARTERDNTAKEKERIMDYQGWRVHMFAARFSPTSIRDHFYINYYYTPGMGVPASERERVQVARWDSKPSGDRQAAAPKPAPMVVEEAPAPTFNAPPPPAPAYAPQPAPKPAPAPAYAPQPAPQPAPQAAPEPHPVYNYAEPTAQPPASPPAPAAAGPGPLERGLAFLNPVFPDDVELIQNRLKELGIYKGTIDKTFGPMTKRSLDHFAVQHGFPKGQWSLGLQKALFQGTGL
;
A
#
# COMPACT_ATOMS: atom_id res chain seq x y z
N MET A 1 32.80 11.01 11.88
CA MET A 1 31.51 11.27 12.55
C MET A 1 30.42 10.58 11.76
N ARG A 2 29.73 9.58 12.33
CA ARG A 2 28.63 8.85 11.67
C ARG A 2 27.34 9.63 11.90
N THR A 3 26.89 10.40 10.92
CA THR A 3 25.53 10.94 10.93
C THR A 3 24.57 9.76 10.76
N PRO A 4 23.64 9.48 11.70
CA PRO A 4 22.77 8.32 11.58
C PRO A 4 21.85 8.49 10.37
N ILE A 5 21.62 7.40 9.63
CA ILE A 5 20.75 7.30 8.43
C ILE A 5 19.38 7.99 8.65
N LEU A 6 18.88 7.99 9.88
CA LEU A 6 17.65 8.66 10.30
C LEU A 6 17.69 10.19 10.07
N THR A 7 18.84 10.84 10.25
CA THR A 7 19.02 12.28 9.98
C THR A 7 18.92 12.56 8.49
N LEU A 8 19.43 11.67 7.63
CA LEU A 8 19.36 11.85 6.18
C LEU A 8 17.92 11.67 5.68
N LEU A 9 17.15 10.74 6.25
CA LEU A 9 15.71 10.55 5.95
C LEU A 9 14.85 11.72 6.45
N LEU A 10 15.14 12.26 7.64
CA LEU A 10 14.44 13.43 8.17
C LEU A 10 14.76 14.68 7.34
N SER A 11 16.03 14.89 6.99
CA SER A 11 16.45 15.94 6.06
C SER A 11 15.84 15.76 4.67
N LEU A 12 15.75 14.52 4.15
CA LEU A 12 15.14 14.21 2.84
C LEU A 12 13.65 14.59 2.81
N THR A 13 12.93 14.32 3.90
CA THR A 13 11.51 14.67 4.02
C THR A 13 11.31 16.19 4.10
N LEU A 14 12.18 16.89 4.83
CA LEU A 14 12.13 18.36 4.95
C LEU A 14 12.54 19.05 3.63
N LEU A 15 13.53 18.50 2.91
CA LEU A 15 14.05 19.06 1.67
C LEU A 15 13.02 18.94 0.54
N LEU A 16 12.38 17.77 0.40
CA LEU A 16 11.34 17.52 -0.60
C LEU A 16 10.03 18.30 -0.31
N ALA A 17 9.68 18.50 0.96
CA ALA A 17 8.50 19.30 1.35
C ALA A 17 8.66 20.82 1.09
N SER A 18 9.90 21.31 1.00
CA SER A 18 10.19 22.74 0.75
C SER A 18 10.45 23.07 -0.73
N ALA A 19 10.67 22.05 -1.56
CA ALA A 19 10.89 22.22 -2.98
C ALA A 19 9.56 22.24 -3.73
N ALA A 20 9.08 23.43 -4.11
CA ALA A 20 8.10 23.51 -5.19
C ALA A 20 8.66 22.73 -6.40
N PRO A 21 7.87 21.89 -7.09
CA PRO A 21 8.34 21.17 -8.26
C PRO A 21 8.60 22.18 -9.38
N ALA A 22 9.77 22.80 -9.38
CA ALA A 22 10.35 23.32 -10.58
C ALA A 22 10.67 22.08 -11.42
N ALA A 23 9.83 21.80 -12.42
CA ALA A 23 10.18 20.91 -13.52
C ALA A 23 11.35 21.56 -14.28
N ALA A 24 12.55 21.50 -13.69
CA ALA A 24 13.78 21.84 -14.38
C ALA A 24 13.90 20.89 -15.56
N ALA A 25 14.09 21.44 -16.76
CA ALA A 25 14.28 20.64 -17.98
C ALA A 25 15.42 19.64 -17.76
N GLU A 26 15.30 18.42 -18.30
CA GLU A 26 16.22 17.30 -18.09
C GLU A 26 17.71 17.64 -18.41
N ASN A 27 17.91 18.65 -19.27
CA ASN A 27 19.22 19.20 -19.66
C ASN A 27 19.86 20.16 -18.63
N GLN A 28 19.19 20.50 -17.53
CA GLN A 28 19.69 21.49 -16.56
C GLN A 28 20.59 20.88 -15.47
N TRP A 29 20.54 19.57 -15.28
CA TRP A 29 21.28 18.90 -14.20
C TRP A 29 22.73 18.58 -14.60
N PRO A 30 23.69 18.65 -13.66
CA PRO A 30 25.04 18.14 -13.88
C PRO A 30 25.05 16.64 -14.20
N GLN A 31 25.99 16.20 -15.05
CA GLN A 31 26.06 14.80 -15.49
C GLN A 31 26.30 13.84 -14.33
N ASP A 32 27.18 14.20 -13.40
CA ASP A 32 27.49 13.45 -12.18
C ASP A 32 26.24 13.19 -11.33
N ALA A 33 25.33 14.18 -11.20
CA ALA A 33 24.09 14.03 -10.46
C ALA A 33 23.14 13.00 -11.12
N ARG A 34 23.03 13.03 -12.46
CA ARG A 34 22.24 12.04 -13.23
C ARG A 34 22.84 10.63 -13.11
N ASP A 35 24.16 10.55 -13.25
CA ASP A 35 24.95 9.34 -13.16
C ASP A 35 24.81 8.66 -11.79
N VAL A 36 24.84 9.43 -10.70
CA VAL A 36 24.59 8.95 -9.33
C VAL A 36 23.18 8.42 -9.17
N ALA A 37 22.17 9.16 -9.63
CA ALA A 37 20.78 8.73 -9.53
C ALA A 37 20.51 7.44 -10.33
N PHE A 38 21.10 7.33 -11.53
CA PHE A 38 21.06 6.11 -12.31
C PHE A 38 21.75 4.95 -11.59
N ALA A 39 22.93 5.15 -11.01
CA ALA A 39 23.62 4.11 -10.26
C ALA A 39 22.81 3.60 -9.05
N ILE A 40 22.08 4.48 -8.36
CA ILE A 40 21.16 4.10 -7.27
C ILE A 40 20.00 3.26 -7.82
N ALA A 41 19.40 3.66 -8.94
CA ALA A 41 18.32 2.93 -9.58
C ALA A 41 18.77 1.53 -10.09
N SER A 42 19.94 1.46 -10.74
CA SER A 42 20.54 0.19 -11.17
C SER A 42 20.81 -0.73 -9.98
N ARG A 43 21.36 -0.17 -8.88
CA ARG A 43 21.62 -0.96 -7.67
C ARG A 43 20.34 -1.48 -7.02
N ALA A 44 19.29 -0.65 -6.94
CA ALA A 44 17.99 -1.05 -6.40
C ALA A 44 17.37 -2.21 -7.20
N THR A 45 17.50 -2.18 -8.53
CA THR A 45 16.91 -3.16 -9.47
C THR A 45 17.82 -4.35 -9.79
N GLY A 46 19.06 -4.38 -9.29
CA GLY A 46 20.05 -5.38 -9.63
C GLY A 46 20.57 -5.29 -11.07
N GLN A 47 20.29 -4.19 -11.78
CA GLN A 47 20.79 -3.94 -13.12
C GLN A 47 22.26 -3.52 -13.11
N PRO A 48 23.01 -3.72 -14.22
CA PRO A 48 24.37 -3.22 -14.33
C PRO A 48 24.46 -1.71 -14.06
N GLY A 49 25.43 -1.32 -13.22
CA GLY A 49 25.75 0.08 -12.98
C GLY A 49 26.71 0.65 -14.03
N LEU A 50 27.02 1.94 -13.88
CA LEU A 50 28.05 2.61 -14.68
C LEU A 50 29.44 2.24 -14.15
N ALA A 51 30.37 1.90 -15.06
CA ALA A 51 31.68 1.35 -14.70
C ALA A 51 32.56 2.33 -13.88
N ASN A 52 32.35 3.63 -14.03
CA ASN A 52 33.09 4.68 -13.34
C ASN A 52 32.46 5.09 -12.00
N ILE A 53 31.38 4.45 -11.57
CA ILE A 53 30.66 4.79 -10.34
C ILE A 53 30.70 3.63 -9.36
N GLY A 54 31.23 3.88 -8.18
CA GLY A 54 31.28 2.92 -7.08
C GLY A 54 30.44 3.35 -5.88
N PHE A 55 30.06 2.38 -5.06
CA PHE A 55 29.52 2.62 -3.72
C PHE A 55 30.64 2.43 -2.70
N ALA A 56 30.77 3.35 -1.75
CA ALA A 56 31.61 3.13 -0.58
C ALA A 56 31.09 1.91 0.22
N PRO A 57 31.94 1.21 0.99
CA PRO A 57 31.52 0.04 1.77
C PRO A 57 30.31 0.34 2.65
N GLY A 58 29.23 -0.42 2.44
CA GLY A 58 27.98 -0.30 3.19
C GLY A 58 27.07 0.86 2.77
N ALA A 59 27.45 1.72 1.83
CA ALA A 59 26.59 2.80 1.35
C ALA A 59 25.30 2.24 0.71
N GLU A 60 25.40 1.16 -0.07
CA GLU A 60 24.28 0.50 -0.73
C GLU A 60 23.23 -0.08 0.23
N ASN A 61 23.57 -0.29 1.50
CA ASN A 61 22.61 -0.75 2.52
C ASN A 61 21.52 0.29 2.81
N GLY A 62 21.75 1.56 2.45
CA GLY A 62 20.73 2.60 2.55
C GLY A 62 19.73 2.59 1.39
N ILE A 63 19.92 1.75 0.38
CA ILE A 63 18.97 1.60 -0.73
C ILE A 63 17.95 0.53 -0.35
N GLU A 64 16.69 0.96 -0.22
CA GLU A 64 15.54 0.09 0.01
C GLU A 64 15.52 -1.08 -1.01
N GLY A 65 15.29 -2.29 -0.51
CA GLY A 65 15.11 -3.48 -1.34
C GLY A 65 16.38 -4.20 -1.77
N VAL A 66 17.57 -3.59 -1.62
CA VAL A 66 18.85 -4.21 -2.05
C VAL A 66 19.15 -5.51 -1.29
N ALA A 67 18.97 -5.52 0.03
CA ALA A 67 19.30 -6.69 0.85
C ALA A 67 18.55 -7.97 0.47
N ASN A 68 17.34 -7.84 -0.10
CA ASN A 68 16.44 -8.95 -0.42
C ASN A 68 16.13 -9.05 -1.91
N ASN A 69 16.85 -8.32 -2.78
CA ASN A 69 16.57 -8.23 -4.22
C ASN A 69 15.10 -7.88 -4.54
N PHE A 70 14.48 -7.05 -3.71
CA PHE A 70 13.03 -6.79 -3.72
C PHE A 70 12.54 -6.19 -5.05
N TYR A 71 13.38 -5.37 -5.70
CA TYR A 71 13.07 -4.75 -6.99
C TYR A 71 13.74 -5.43 -8.19
N SER A 72 14.21 -6.68 -8.05
CA SER A 72 14.91 -7.39 -9.13
C SER A 72 14.08 -7.59 -10.41
N ALA A 73 12.75 -7.66 -10.28
CA ALA A 73 11.83 -7.73 -11.42
C ALA A 73 11.46 -6.36 -12.01
N PHE A 74 11.92 -5.26 -11.41
CA PHE A 74 11.59 -3.90 -11.82
C PHE A 74 12.68 -3.32 -12.71
N GLN A 75 12.28 -2.35 -13.52
CA GLN A 75 13.16 -1.53 -14.34
C GLN A 75 13.04 -0.07 -13.91
N ALA A 76 14.15 0.65 -13.99
CA ALA A 76 14.15 2.09 -13.78
C ALA A 76 13.38 2.79 -14.90
N GLY A 77 12.36 3.55 -14.51
CA GLY A 77 11.63 4.46 -15.38
C GLY A 77 12.19 5.87 -15.28
N ARG A 78 11.29 6.86 -15.12
CA ARG A 78 11.68 8.27 -14.99
C ARG A 78 12.38 8.53 -13.66
N ILE A 79 13.54 9.16 -13.73
CA ILE A 79 14.27 9.74 -12.60
C ILE A 79 14.06 11.26 -12.64
N ALA A 80 13.63 11.83 -11.51
CA ALA A 80 13.46 13.27 -11.36
C ALA A 80 14.38 13.76 -10.24
N LEU A 81 15.36 14.61 -10.59
CA LEU A 81 16.19 15.28 -9.60
C LEU A 81 15.45 16.49 -9.06
N VAL A 82 15.60 16.74 -7.75
CA VAL A 82 14.92 17.82 -7.04
C VAL A 82 15.92 18.82 -6.48
N THR A 83 17.03 18.33 -5.91
CA THR A 83 18.08 19.19 -5.36
C THR A 83 19.46 18.71 -5.77
N TYR A 84 20.36 19.67 -5.98
CA TYR A 84 21.79 19.43 -6.18
C TYR A 84 22.60 20.50 -5.45
N THR A 85 23.68 20.12 -4.79
CA THR A 85 24.61 21.05 -4.16
C THR A 85 26.02 20.56 -4.39
N ASN A 86 26.86 21.42 -4.98
CA ASN A 86 28.28 21.17 -5.19
C ASN A 86 29.09 21.92 -4.12
N PHE A 87 30.03 21.24 -3.48
CA PHE A 87 30.87 21.79 -2.42
C PHE A 87 32.32 22.07 -2.85
N GLY A 88 32.63 22.09 -4.15
CA GLY A 88 33.97 22.31 -4.66
C GLY A 88 34.04 22.89 -6.07
N THR A 89 35.27 22.96 -6.60
CA THR A 89 35.56 23.47 -7.95
C THR A 89 36.57 22.57 -8.66
N GLY A 90 36.47 22.45 -9.98
CA GLY A 90 37.39 21.64 -10.80
C GLY A 90 36.93 20.19 -10.96
N SER A 91 37.87 19.26 -11.11
CA SER A 91 37.61 17.84 -11.36
C SER A 91 37.53 16.97 -10.09
N VAL A 92 37.73 17.58 -8.92
CA VAL A 92 37.64 16.90 -7.62
C VAL A 92 36.76 17.73 -6.69
N TYR A 93 35.62 17.18 -6.28
CA TYR A 93 34.67 17.86 -5.40
C TYR A 93 33.71 16.87 -4.75
N ASP A 94 33.11 17.30 -3.64
CA ASP A 94 31.98 16.61 -3.02
C ASP A 94 30.67 17.24 -3.49
N ALA A 95 29.63 16.42 -3.59
CA ALA A 95 28.30 16.87 -3.97
C ALA A 95 27.20 16.10 -3.25
N GLU A 96 26.04 16.73 -3.18
CA GLU A 96 24.79 16.19 -2.67
C GLU A 96 23.72 16.25 -3.76
N VAL A 97 22.96 15.16 -3.89
CA VAL A 97 21.83 15.09 -4.83
C VAL A 97 20.65 14.40 -4.16
N ALA A 98 19.44 14.90 -4.40
CA ALA A 98 18.21 14.25 -3.99
C ALA A 98 17.17 14.29 -5.11
N GLY A 99 16.26 13.33 -5.09
CA GLY A 99 15.23 13.22 -6.11
C GLY A 99 14.28 12.04 -5.90
N VAL A 100 13.58 11.67 -6.97
CA VAL A 100 12.65 10.55 -7.02
C VAL A 100 13.01 9.64 -8.19
N ILE A 101 13.07 8.33 -7.94
CA ILE A 101 13.27 7.28 -8.93
C ILE A 101 11.96 6.52 -9.06
N ASN A 102 11.35 6.50 -10.24
CA ASN A 102 10.21 5.63 -10.52
C ASN A 102 10.72 4.28 -11.03
N LEU A 103 10.21 3.19 -10.47
CA LEU A 103 10.45 1.84 -10.94
C LEU A 103 9.13 1.22 -11.40
N ALA A 104 9.18 0.41 -12.45
CA ALA A 104 8.03 -0.34 -12.94
C ALA A 104 8.39 -1.80 -13.25
N ASP A 105 7.44 -2.72 -13.04
CA ASP A 105 7.61 -4.13 -13.43
C ASP A 105 6.78 -4.49 -14.68
N PRO A 106 7.00 -5.67 -15.30
CA PRO A 106 6.23 -6.12 -16.46
C PRO A 106 4.74 -6.35 -16.20
N ASN A 107 4.32 -6.45 -14.93
CA ASN A 107 2.91 -6.53 -14.57
C ASN A 107 2.26 -5.15 -14.47
N GLY A 108 3.00 -4.06 -14.69
CA GLY A 108 2.50 -2.68 -14.58
C GLY A 108 2.42 -2.18 -13.14
N ARG A 109 3.10 -2.83 -12.19
CA ARG A 109 3.29 -2.27 -10.85
C ARG A 109 4.27 -1.11 -10.90
N ILE A 110 4.01 -0.06 -10.13
CA ILE A 110 4.80 1.17 -10.09
C ILE A 110 5.17 1.50 -8.64
N VAL A 111 6.43 1.85 -8.39
CA VAL A 111 6.89 2.37 -7.11
C VAL A 111 7.72 3.63 -7.36
N ALA A 112 7.53 4.64 -6.52
CA ALA A 112 8.39 5.81 -6.48
C ALA A 112 9.30 5.72 -5.25
N LEU A 113 10.60 5.83 -5.44
CA LEU A 113 11.59 5.91 -4.39
C LEU A 113 12.13 7.33 -4.30
N GLN A 114 11.84 8.02 -3.20
CA GLN A 114 12.59 9.22 -2.88
C GLN A 114 14.01 8.82 -2.46
N PHE A 115 15.02 9.57 -2.88
CA PHE A 115 16.41 9.30 -2.54
C PHE A 115 17.17 10.57 -2.20
N GLY A 116 18.20 10.42 -1.37
CA GLY A 116 19.24 11.42 -1.14
C GLY A 116 20.60 10.74 -1.09
N ALA A 117 21.60 11.35 -1.71
CA ALA A 117 22.96 10.82 -1.79
C ALA A 117 24.02 11.88 -1.60
N LYS A 118 25.10 11.50 -0.90
CA LYS A 118 26.36 12.24 -0.78
C LYS A 118 27.41 11.48 -1.56
N TYR A 119 28.16 12.15 -2.42
CA TYR A 119 29.16 11.51 -3.27
C TYR A 119 30.36 12.42 -3.52
N SER A 120 31.47 11.81 -3.91
CA SER A 120 32.69 12.50 -4.30
C SER A 120 33.00 12.21 -5.77
N VAL A 121 33.40 13.24 -6.49
CA VAL A 121 33.91 13.17 -7.86
C VAL A 121 35.43 13.29 -7.80
N ASN A 122 36.15 12.39 -8.47
CA ASN A 122 37.61 12.42 -8.62
C ASN A 122 37.98 12.12 -10.07
N GLY A 123 38.14 13.16 -10.88
CA GLY A 123 38.31 13.05 -12.31
C GLY A 123 37.06 12.46 -12.96
N THR A 124 37.20 11.28 -13.56
CA THR A 124 36.09 10.54 -14.18
C THR A 124 35.39 9.57 -13.23
N ARG A 125 35.95 9.36 -12.04
CA ARG A 125 35.43 8.38 -11.07
C ARG A 125 34.52 9.05 -10.06
N ILE A 126 33.37 8.45 -9.81
CA ILE A 126 32.40 8.88 -8.80
C ILE A 126 32.31 7.82 -7.71
N THR A 127 32.33 8.24 -6.45
CA THR A 127 32.08 7.36 -5.30
C THR A 127 30.89 7.86 -4.51
N ILE A 128 29.83 7.05 -4.45
CA ILE A 128 28.65 7.30 -3.61
C ILE A 128 29.00 6.91 -2.19
N ASN A 129 29.22 7.92 -1.34
CA ASN A 129 29.69 7.76 0.03
C ASN A 129 28.55 7.36 0.97
N GLN A 130 27.36 7.93 0.74
CA GLN A 130 26.16 7.66 1.51
C GLN A 130 24.94 7.80 0.60
N VAL A 131 23.97 6.92 0.75
CA VAL A 131 22.66 7.01 0.10
C VAL A 131 21.59 6.57 1.10
N ALA A 132 20.41 7.17 1.02
CA ALA A 132 19.20 6.63 1.61
C ALA A 132 18.07 6.70 0.59
N THR A 133 17.25 5.66 0.52
CA THR A 133 16.00 5.68 -0.23
C THR A 133 14.82 5.29 0.66
N ALA A 134 13.64 5.78 0.30
CA ALA A 134 12.39 5.39 0.92
C ALA A 134 11.25 5.43 -0.10
N THR A 135 10.22 4.63 0.13
CA THR A 135 9.00 4.66 -0.69
C THR A 135 8.30 6.00 -0.54
N ALA A 136 8.11 6.69 -1.66
CA ALA A 136 7.35 7.93 -1.73
C ALA A 136 5.86 7.63 -1.86
N SER A 137 5.03 8.46 -1.21
CA SER A 137 3.59 8.43 -1.43
C SER A 137 3.27 8.99 -2.82
N PRO A 138 2.65 8.21 -3.73
CA PRO A 138 2.30 8.73 -5.04
C PRO A 138 1.17 9.78 -4.92
N PRO A 139 1.09 10.75 -5.85
CA PRO A 139 0.04 11.76 -5.86
C PRO A 139 -1.34 11.18 -6.24
N THR A 140 -1.34 10.06 -6.97
CA THR A 140 -2.55 9.30 -7.31
C THR A 140 -2.24 7.81 -7.28
N VAL A 141 -3.28 7.00 -7.15
CA VAL A 141 -3.18 5.55 -7.07
C VAL A 141 -4.00 4.91 -8.17
N PHE A 142 -3.36 4.04 -8.94
CA PHE A 142 -3.99 3.24 -9.98
C PHE A 142 -4.52 1.95 -9.38
N VAL A 143 -5.73 1.57 -9.80
CA VAL A 143 -6.38 0.33 -9.39
C VAL A 143 -6.86 -0.46 -10.59
N GLU A 144 -6.75 -1.77 -10.49
CA GLU A 144 -7.30 -2.71 -11.47
C GLU A 144 -8.26 -3.67 -10.78
N VAL A 145 -9.45 -3.85 -11.34
CA VAL A 145 -10.52 -4.64 -10.74
C VAL A 145 -10.77 -5.89 -11.58
N TYR A 146 -10.83 -7.04 -10.92
CA TYR A 146 -11.11 -8.34 -11.52
C TYR A 146 -12.28 -9.00 -10.81
N MET A 147 -13.14 -9.66 -11.59
CA MET A 147 -14.27 -10.45 -11.09
C MET A 147 -13.97 -11.92 -11.37
N VAL A 148 -13.54 -12.67 -10.36
CA VAL A 148 -13.20 -14.09 -10.50
C VAL A 148 -14.39 -14.92 -10.02
N PRO A 149 -14.89 -15.90 -10.80
CA PRO A 149 -15.93 -16.80 -10.31
C PRO A 149 -15.52 -17.45 -8.99
N MET A 150 -16.43 -17.51 -8.02
CA MET A 150 -16.10 -18.01 -6.69
C MET A 150 -15.55 -19.43 -6.74
N ASP A 151 -16.15 -20.33 -7.52
CA ASP A 151 -15.70 -21.71 -7.65
C ASP A 151 -14.24 -21.81 -8.15
N THR A 152 -13.81 -20.87 -8.99
CA THR A 152 -12.41 -20.77 -9.41
C THR A 152 -11.53 -20.25 -8.28
N PHE A 153 -11.94 -19.17 -7.61
CA PHE A 153 -11.18 -18.55 -6.52
C PHE A 153 -10.97 -19.51 -5.34
N MET A 154 -11.98 -20.31 -5.02
CA MET A 154 -11.97 -21.30 -3.94
C MET A 154 -10.92 -22.41 -4.11
N ASN A 155 -10.43 -22.61 -5.33
CA ASN A 155 -9.39 -23.59 -5.65
C ASN A 155 -7.98 -22.97 -5.70
N VAL A 156 -7.85 -21.67 -5.43
CA VAL A 156 -6.56 -20.97 -5.44
C VAL A 156 -5.75 -21.36 -4.20
N PRO A 157 -4.51 -21.87 -4.37
CA PRO A 157 -3.65 -22.23 -3.25
C PRO A 157 -3.34 -21.03 -2.33
N TYR A 158 -3.16 -21.32 -1.04
CA TYR A 158 -2.90 -20.30 -0.02
C TYR A 158 -1.63 -19.48 -0.28
N ASP A 159 -0.55 -20.12 -0.71
CA ASP A 159 0.71 -19.49 -1.09
C ASP A 159 0.54 -18.53 -2.27
N VAL A 160 -0.37 -18.85 -3.20
CA VAL A 160 -0.73 -17.95 -4.30
C VAL A 160 -1.48 -16.73 -3.79
N VAL A 161 -2.38 -16.89 -2.80
CA VAL A 161 -3.09 -15.73 -2.21
C VAL A 161 -2.14 -14.85 -1.41
N ASN A 162 -1.05 -15.38 -0.83
CA ASN A 162 -0.06 -14.59 -0.08
C ASN A 162 1.05 -13.96 -0.93
N ASP A 163 1.07 -14.23 -2.22
CA ASP A 163 1.97 -13.56 -3.15
C ASP A 163 1.17 -12.64 -4.08
N TRP A 164 1.47 -11.34 -4.02
CA TRP A 164 0.75 -10.34 -4.82
C TRP A 164 0.79 -10.69 -6.32
N GLY A 165 1.95 -11.12 -6.83
CA GLY A 165 2.16 -11.39 -8.25
C GLY A 165 1.42 -12.64 -8.72
N ALA A 166 1.45 -13.69 -7.91
CA ALA A 166 0.74 -14.93 -8.16
C ALA A 166 -0.78 -14.72 -8.10
N LEU A 167 -1.28 -14.01 -7.08
CA LEU A 167 -2.71 -13.67 -6.97
C LEU A 167 -3.17 -12.80 -8.14
N TYR A 168 -2.38 -11.80 -8.52
CA TYR A 168 -2.66 -10.94 -9.68
C TYR A 168 -2.74 -11.75 -10.98
N LYS A 169 -1.79 -12.66 -11.20
CA LYS A 169 -1.78 -13.55 -12.37
C LYS A 169 -3.04 -14.41 -12.41
N VAL A 170 -3.42 -15.05 -11.30
CA VAL A 170 -4.65 -15.86 -11.21
C VAL A 170 -5.88 -15.02 -11.48
N ALA A 171 -5.99 -13.83 -10.89
CA ALA A 171 -7.11 -12.93 -11.11
C ALA A 171 -7.25 -12.56 -12.58
N ARG A 172 -6.14 -12.14 -13.22
CA ARG A 172 -6.12 -11.77 -14.64
C ARG A 172 -6.48 -12.91 -15.58
N GLU A 173 -6.03 -14.13 -15.29
CA GLU A 173 -6.26 -15.30 -16.13
C GLU A 173 -7.67 -15.90 -15.97
N ASN A 174 -8.30 -15.71 -14.82
CA ASN A 174 -9.58 -16.34 -14.47
C ASN A 174 -10.74 -15.35 -14.34
N ALA A 175 -10.49 -14.06 -14.49
CA ALA A 175 -11.53 -13.05 -14.43
C ALA A 175 -12.54 -13.23 -15.57
N TYR A 176 -13.78 -12.92 -15.25
CA TYR A 176 -14.79 -12.65 -16.24
C TYR A 176 -14.38 -11.46 -17.12
N LEU A 177 -14.44 -11.64 -18.45
CA LEU A 177 -14.16 -10.61 -19.46
C LEU A 177 -15.44 -10.36 -20.28
N PRO A 178 -15.97 -9.13 -20.31
CA PRO A 178 -16.98 -8.74 -21.29
C PRO A 178 -16.42 -8.83 -22.73
N PRO A 179 -17.23 -9.08 -23.78
CA PRO A 179 -18.68 -9.25 -23.79
C PRO A 179 -19.01 -10.75 -23.87
N LYS A 180 -18.68 -11.54 -22.84
CA LYS A 180 -19.25 -12.89 -22.76
C LYS A 180 -20.74 -12.72 -22.51
N GLU A 181 -21.57 -12.92 -23.55
CA GLU A 181 -23.03 -12.73 -23.52
C GLU A 181 -23.72 -13.48 -22.36
N GLU A 182 -23.05 -14.48 -21.80
CA GLU A 182 -23.54 -15.30 -20.69
C GLU A 182 -22.56 -15.28 -19.50
N ALA A 183 -22.51 -14.18 -18.74
CA ALA A 183 -22.06 -14.25 -17.36
C ALA A 183 -23.23 -14.76 -16.50
N PRO A 184 -23.22 -16.02 -16.01
CA PRO A 184 -24.30 -16.48 -15.17
C PRO A 184 -24.33 -15.65 -13.89
N LYS A 185 -25.53 -15.32 -13.41
CA LYS A 185 -25.71 -14.77 -12.06
C LYS A 185 -25.07 -15.76 -11.08
N GLY A 186 -24.12 -15.29 -10.28
CA GLY A 186 -23.29 -16.18 -9.48
C GLY A 186 -22.62 -15.47 -8.31
N ALA A 187 -21.88 -16.25 -7.53
CA ALA A 187 -20.95 -15.70 -6.55
C ALA A 187 -19.63 -15.40 -7.24
N TYR A 188 -19.10 -14.21 -7.01
CA TYR A 188 -17.81 -13.76 -7.53
C TYR A 188 -16.96 -13.26 -6.37
N MET A 189 -15.67 -13.53 -6.45
CA MET A 189 -14.65 -12.81 -5.71
C MET A 189 -14.27 -11.57 -6.53
N VAL A 190 -14.50 -10.39 -5.98
CA VAL A 190 -14.08 -9.13 -6.58
C VAL A 190 -12.73 -8.78 -5.98
N LEU A 191 -11.72 -8.59 -6.83
CA LEU A 191 -10.35 -8.29 -6.44
C LEU A 191 -9.91 -6.97 -7.06
N THR A 192 -9.47 -6.05 -6.23
CA THR A 192 -8.93 -4.75 -6.65
C THR A 192 -7.47 -4.68 -6.27
N PHE A 193 -6.61 -4.62 -7.28
CA PHE A 193 -5.17 -4.50 -7.11
C PHE A 193 -4.78 -3.03 -7.19
N VAL A 194 -4.16 -2.54 -6.12
CA VAL A 194 -3.49 -1.25 -6.13
C VAL A 194 -2.14 -1.42 -6.83
N LYS A 195 -1.99 -0.76 -7.99
CA LYS A 195 -0.83 -0.88 -8.88
C LYS A 195 0.32 0.04 -8.52
N ASN A 196 0.14 0.89 -7.51
CA ASN A 196 1.21 1.67 -6.91
C ASN A 196 1.63 1.06 -5.58
N ARG A 197 2.93 1.03 -5.30
CA ARG A 197 3.36 0.78 -3.94
C ARG A 197 3.12 2.06 -3.15
N ILE A 198 2.29 1.96 -2.13
CA ILE A 198 2.02 3.09 -1.23
C ILE A 198 2.85 2.93 0.04
N ALA A 199 3.15 4.05 0.70
CA ALA A 199 3.93 4.02 1.92
C ALA A 199 3.17 3.28 3.03
N PRO A 200 3.86 2.63 3.99
CA PRO A 200 3.20 1.85 5.05
C PRO A 200 2.23 2.66 5.91
N ASP A 201 2.45 3.96 6.01
CA ASP A 201 1.65 4.93 6.75
C ASP A 201 0.58 5.62 5.88
N SER A 202 0.51 5.31 4.59
CA SER A 202 -0.60 5.71 3.73
C SER A 202 -1.86 4.88 4.02
N GLN A 203 -3.03 5.49 3.84
CA GLN A 203 -4.31 4.79 3.95
C GLN A 203 -4.91 4.55 2.58
N PHE A 204 -5.47 3.36 2.39
CA PHE A 204 -6.27 3.00 1.22
C PHE A 204 -7.59 2.44 1.70
N GLU A 205 -8.69 2.97 1.18
CA GLU A 205 -10.04 2.56 1.53
C GLU A 205 -10.83 2.25 0.26
N ALA A 206 -11.70 1.25 0.35
CA ALA A 206 -12.70 0.97 -0.66
C ALA A 206 -14.09 1.06 -0.03
N ILE A 207 -15.00 1.74 -0.72
CA ILE A 207 -16.40 1.89 -0.28
C ILE A 207 -17.28 1.23 -1.34
N VAL A 208 -17.82 0.06 -1.00
CA VAL A 208 -18.75 -0.70 -1.86
C VAL A 208 -20.19 -0.30 -1.55
N ASN A 209 -20.97 0.12 -2.55
CA ASN A 209 -22.39 0.45 -2.38
C ASN A 209 -23.15 0.36 -3.72
N THR A 210 -24.47 0.19 -3.68
CA THR A 210 -25.34 0.33 -4.86
C THR A 210 -25.50 1.78 -5.32
N ARG A 211 -25.22 2.75 -4.44
CA ARG A 211 -25.23 4.19 -4.73
C ARG A 211 -23.84 4.68 -5.13
N LYS A 212 -23.75 5.29 -6.32
CA LYS A 212 -22.52 5.90 -6.85
C LYS A 212 -21.92 6.99 -5.94
N THR A 213 -22.76 7.65 -5.14
CA THR A 213 -22.40 8.79 -4.29
C THR A 213 -21.91 8.41 -2.89
N ALA A 214 -21.84 7.12 -2.54
CA ALA A 214 -21.31 6.66 -1.27
C ALA A 214 -19.87 7.13 -1.05
N ARG A 215 -19.57 7.67 0.14
CA ARG A 215 -18.23 8.23 0.43
C ARG A 215 -17.63 7.77 1.75
N THR A 216 -18.48 7.32 2.67
CA THR A 216 -18.09 7.06 4.05
C THR A 216 -18.16 5.57 4.37
N GLU A 217 -17.48 5.16 5.43
CA GLU A 217 -17.54 3.80 5.94
C GLU A 217 -18.98 3.34 6.25
N ARG A 218 -19.84 4.23 6.75
CA ARG A 218 -21.25 3.94 7.01
C ARG A 218 -22.04 3.61 5.75
N ASP A 219 -21.56 4.07 4.61
CA ASP A 219 -22.14 3.70 3.31
C ASP A 219 -21.60 2.35 2.81
N ASN A 220 -20.56 1.76 3.40
CA ASN A 220 -19.97 0.57 2.83
C ASN A 220 -20.79 -0.69 3.14
N THR A 221 -21.55 -1.16 2.15
CA THR A 221 -22.40 -2.35 2.27
C THR A 221 -21.61 -3.67 2.35
N ALA A 222 -20.31 -3.63 2.01
CA ALA A 222 -19.43 -4.79 2.09
C ALA A 222 -18.48 -4.73 3.30
N LYS A 223 -18.59 -3.74 4.20
CA LYS A 223 -17.57 -3.45 5.22
C LYS A 223 -17.14 -4.65 6.05
N GLU A 224 -18.09 -5.47 6.50
CA GLU A 224 -17.80 -6.64 7.35
C GLU A 224 -17.19 -7.81 6.56
N LYS A 225 -17.39 -7.82 5.23
CA LYS A 225 -17.05 -8.92 4.32
C LYS A 225 -15.85 -8.60 3.43
N GLU A 226 -15.45 -7.34 3.37
CA GLU A 226 -14.27 -6.92 2.62
C GLU A 226 -13.01 -7.08 3.44
N ARG A 227 -11.89 -7.16 2.73
CA ARG A 227 -10.56 -7.21 3.29
C ARG A 227 -9.63 -6.39 2.44
N ILE A 228 -8.65 -5.75 3.07
CA ILE A 228 -7.55 -5.06 2.38
C ILE A 228 -6.26 -5.74 2.82
N MET A 229 -5.63 -6.44 1.88
CA MET A 229 -4.36 -7.12 2.10
C MET A 229 -3.18 -6.19 1.83
N ASP A 230 -2.13 -6.32 2.62
CA ASP A 230 -0.86 -5.60 2.48
C ASP A 230 0.27 -6.59 2.14
N TYR A 231 0.88 -6.40 0.96
CA TYR A 231 2.06 -7.13 0.51
C TYR A 231 3.24 -6.16 0.47
N GLN A 232 3.68 -5.70 1.65
CA GLN A 232 4.79 -4.76 1.80
C GLN A 232 4.60 -3.45 1.03
N GLY A 233 3.41 -2.84 1.11
CA GLY A 233 3.08 -1.57 0.44
C GLY A 233 2.22 -1.73 -0.82
N TRP A 234 2.10 -2.95 -1.36
CA TRP A 234 1.10 -3.26 -2.39
C TRP A 234 -0.21 -3.64 -1.72
N ARG A 235 -1.33 -3.05 -2.14
CA ARG A 235 -2.65 -3.33 -1.54
C ARG A 235 -3.52 -4.15 -2.46
N VAL A 236 -4.27 -5.09 -1.90
CA VAL A 236 -5.36 -5.77 -2.60
C VAL A 236 -6.63 -5.68 -1.78
N HIS A 237 -7.63 -4.97 -2.28
CA HIS A 237 -8.98 -5.01 -1.71
C HIS A 237 -9.74 -6.19 -2.30
N MET A 238 -10.46 -6.95 -1.49
CA MET A 238 -11.25 -8.08 -1.96
C MET A 238 -12.52 -8.27 -1.14
N PHE A 239 -13.57 -8.73 -1.80
CA PHE A 239 -14.82 -9.14 -1.15
C PHE A 239 -15.61 -10.09 -2.04
N ALA A 240 -16.42 -10.94 -1.41
CA ALA A 240 -17.36 -11.82 -2.10
C ALA A 240 -18.69 -11.11 -2.33
N ALA A 241 -19.23 -11.23 -3.55
CA ALA A 241 -20.57 -10.72 -3.88
C ALA A 241 -21.33 -11.69 -4.77
N ARG A 242 -22.66 -11.75 -4.60
CA ARG A 242 -23.55 -12.44 -5.53
C ARG A 242 -24.19 -11.41 -6.44
N PHE A 243 -23.84 -11.43 -7.71
CA PHE A 243 -24.41 -10.51 -8.70
C PHE A 243 -24.33 -11.13 -10.11
N SER A 244 -24.85 -10.40 -11.10
CA SER A 244 -24.70 -10.75 -12.51
C SER A 244 -23.90 -9.64 -13.21
N PRO A 245 -22.67 -9.93 -13.70
CA PRO A 245 -21.84 -8.94 -14.39
C PRO A 245 -22.48 -8.33 -15.65
N THR A 246 -23.52 -8.98 -16.18
CA THR A 246 -24.31 -8.53 -17.34
C THR A 246 -25.63 -7.87 -16.96
N SER A 247 -25.96 -7.75 -15.67
CA SER A 247 -27.21 -7.16 -15.21
C SER A 247 -27.07 -5.68 -14.92
N ILE A 248 -27.93 -4.87 -15.53
CA ILE A 248 -28.08 -3.44 -15.18
C ILE A 248 -28.80 -3.23 -13.83
N ARG A 249 -29.51 -4.24 -13.33
CA ARG A 249 -30.28 -4.15 -12.07
C ARG A 249 -29.48 -4.59 -10.86
N ASP A 250 -28.52 -5.49 -11.06
CA ASP A 250 -27.72 -6.11 -10.01
C ASP A 250 -26.29 -5.59 -10.08
N HIS A 251 -26.16 -4.27 -9.97
CA HIS A 251 -24.89 -3.56 -10.06
C HIS A 251 -24.53 -2.83 -8.76
N PHE A 252 -23.24 -2.60 -8.57
CA PHE A 252 -22.71 -1.84 -7.46
C PHE A 252 -21.51 -1.01 -7.92
N TYR A 253 -21.12 -0.09 -7.05
CA TYR A 253 -19.99 0.80 -7.21
C TYR A 253 -18.94 0.47 -6.18
N ILE A 254 -17.68 0.66 -6.56
CA ILE A 254 -16.57 0.72 -5.62
C ILE A 254 -15.93 2.11 -5.74
N ASN A 255 -15.96 2.90 -4.68
CA ASN A 255 -15.26 4.18 -4.60
C ASN A 255 -13.97 3.97 -3.82
N TYR A 256 -12.82 4.29 -4.44
CA TYR A 256 -11.51 4.13 -3.82
C TYR A 256 -11.00 5.46 -3.31
N TYR A 257 -10.59 5.47 -2.06
CA TYR A 257 -10.00 6.63 -1.40
C TYR A 257 -8.59 6.32 -0.96
N TYR A 258 -7.76 7.36 -1.02
CA TYR A 258 -6.36 7.29 -0.65
C TYR A 258 -5.99 8.52 0.17
N THR A 259 -5.24 8.28 1.23
CA THR A 259 -4.67 9.32 2.08
C THR A 259 -3.14 9.15 2.06
N PRO A 260 -2.38 10.11 1.51
CA PRO A 260 -0.93 10.02 1.48
C PRO A 260 -0.30 9.90 2.88
N GLY A 261 0.88 9.25 2.94
CA GLY A 261 1.64 9.07 4.18
C GLY A 261 2.36 10.35 4.63
N MET A 262 3.07 10.27 5.75
CA MET A 262 3.82 11.37 6.40
C MET A 262 4.89 12.01 5.51
N GLY A 263 5.29 11.36 4.41
CA GLY A 263 6.21 11.92 3.41
C GLY A 263 5.63 13.07 2.58
N VAL A 264 4.33 13.34 2.70
CA VAL A 264 3.63 14.43 2.03
C VAL A 264 3.29 15.54 3.04
N PRO A 265 3.43 16.84 2.68
CA PRO A 265 3.06 17.95 3.55
C PRO A 265 1.65 17.79 4.13
N ALA A 266 1.44 18.15 5.40
CA ALA A 266 0.15 17.96 6.07
C ALA A 266 -1.04 18.61 5.33
N SER A 267 -0.81 19.74 4.64
CA SER A 267 -1.79 20.42 3.80
C SER A 267 -2.24 19.61 2.57
N GLU A 268 -1.45 18.61 2.17
CA GLU A 268 -1.68 17.78 0.98
C GLU A 268 -2.02 16.32 1.34
N ARG A 269 -2.13 16.00 2.64
CA ARG A 269 -2.50 14.66 3.14
C ARG A 269 -4.01 14.47 3.27
N GLU A 270 -4.78 15.16 2.44
CA GLU A 270 -6.23 15.01 2.46
C GLU A 270 -6.66 13.69 1.81
N ARG A 271 -7.72 13.10 2.36
CA ARG A 271 -8.34 11.89 1.82
C ARG A 271 -8.99 12.21 0.47
N VAL A 272 -8.44 11.67 -0.61
CA VAL A 272 -8.90 11.95 -1.98
C VAL A 272 -9.52 10.72 -2.62
N GLN A 273 -10.57 10.92 -3.43
CA GLN A 273 -11.12 9.84 -4.26
C GLN A 273 -10.22 9.64 -5.49
N VAL A 274 -9.52 8.51 -5.55
CA VAL A 274 -8.57 8.22 -6.63
C VAL A 274 -9.18 7.46 -7.79
N ALA A 275 -10.23 6.69 -7.53
CA ALA A 275 -10.90 5.92 -8.57
C ALA A 275 -12.35 5.59 -8.22
N ARG A 276 -13.10 5.20 -9.25
CA ARG A 276 -14.42 4.59 -9.13
C ARG A 276 -14.56 3.47 -10.15
N TRP A 277 -15.05 2.32 -9.69
CA TRP A 277 -15.42 1.22 -10.56
C TRP A 277 -16.93 0.99 -10.51
N ASP A 278 -17.52 0.59 -11.64
CA ASP A 278 -18.95 0.30 -11.81
C ASP A 278 -19.07 -1.13 -12.35
N SER A 279 -19.85 -1.97 -11.68
CA SER A 279 -20.03 -3.37 -12.08
C SER A 279 -20.98 -3.55 -13.27
N LYS A 280 -21.59 -2.47 -13.78
CA LYS A 280 -22.47 -2.54 -14.96
C LYS A 280 -21.72 -3.07 -16.18
N PRO A 281 -22.39 -3.87 -17.03
CA PRO A 281 -21.85 -4.24 -18.33
C PRO A 281 -21.63 -2.98 -19.16
N SER A 282 -20.40 -2.78 -19.60
CA SER A 282 -20.06 -1.72 -20.53
C SER A 282 -20.61 -2.06 -21.92
N GLY A 283 -21.75 -1.48 -22.29
CA GLY A 283 -22.28 -1.57 -23.66
C GLY A 283 -21.36 -0.95 -24.71
N ASP A 284 -20.54 0.04 -24.34
CA ASP A 284 -19.65 0.78 -25.26
C ASP A 284 -18.33 1.20 -24.60
N ARG A 285 -17.72 0.30 -23.83
CA ARG A 285 -16.34 0.52 -23.38
C ARG A 285 -15.52 -0.75 -23.59
N GLN A 286 -14.92 -0.79 -24.77
CA GLN A 286 -13.48 -0.85 -24.83
C GLN A 286 -12.92 0.29 -23.96
N ALA A 287 -13.05 0.18 -22.63
CA ALA A 287 -12.06 0.75 -21.74
C ALA A 287 -10.86 -0.11 -22.07
N ALA A 288 -10.08 0.37 -23.03
CA ALA A 288 -8.72 -0.06 -23.18
C ALA A 288 -8.21 -0.27 -21.75
N ALA A 289 -7.75 -1.48 -21.43
CA ALA A 289 -6.64 -1.58 -20.49
C ALA A 289 -5.74 -0.41 -20.90
N PRO A 290 -5.51 0.60 -20.03
CA PRO A 290 -4.85 1.82 -20.45
C PRO A 290 -3.66 1.36 -21.27
N LYS A 291 -3.72 1.62 -22.58
CA LYS A 291 -2.58 1.36 -23.46
C LYS A 291 -1.46 2.06 -22.70
N PRO A 292 -0.32 1.41 -22.39
CA PRO A 292 0.73 2.07 -21.62
C PRO A 292 1.16 3.28 -22.43
N ALA A 293 0.53 4.42 -22.15
CA ALA A 293 1.06 5.70 -22.46
C ALA A 293 2.17 5.82 -21.41
N PRO A 294 3.45 5.85 -21.80
CA PRO A 294 4.43 6.40 -20.89
C PRO A 294 3.87 7.74 -20.44
N MET A 295 3.91 8.04 -19.15
CA MET A 295 3.60 9.38 -18.66
C MET A 295 4.55 10.38 -19.31
N VAL A 296 4.15 10.89 -20.47
CA VAL A 296 4.13 12.33 -20.70
C VAL A 296 3.13 12.85 -19.68
N VAL A 297 3.61 13.69 -18.77
CA VAL A 297 2.75 14.49 -17.91
C VAL A 297 1.91 15.33 -18.87
N GLU A 298 0.60 15.11 -18.91
CA GLU A 298 -0.30 16.05 -19.57
C GLU A 298 -0.18 17.37 -18.81
N GLU A 299 0.44 18.32 -19.49
CA GLU A 299 0.62 19.70 -19.09
C GLU A 299 -0.75 20.25 -18.68
N ALA A 300 -0.85 20.81 -17.48
CA ALA A 300 -2.04 21.57 -17.08
C ALA A 300 -2.34 22.61 -18.17
N PRO A 301 -3.61 22.89 -18.49
CA PRO A 301 -3.95 23.82 -19.57
C PRO A 301 -3.24 25.15 -19.34
N ALA A 302 -2.44 25.56 -20.32
CA ALA A 302 -1.67 26.79 -20.27
C ALA A 302 -2.60 27.99 -20.08
N PRO A 303 -2.34 28.90 -19.13
CA PRO A 303 -2.99 30.20 -19.15
C PRO A 303 -2.46 30.96 -20.37
N THR A 304 -3.35 31.31 -21.29
CA THR A 304 -3.01 32.16 -22.44
C THR A 304 -2.61 33.54 -21.92
N PHE A 305 -1.31 33.82 -21.91
CA PHE A 305 -0.78 35.17 -21.77
C PHE A 305 -0.20 35.62 -23.11
N ASN A 306 -0.75 36.71 -23.63
CA ASN A 306 -0.28 37.39 -24.82
C ASN A 306 1.22 37.71 -24.75
N ALA A 307 1.84 37.81 -25.93
CA ALA A 307 3.27 38.00 -26.17
C ALA A 307 3.97 39.00 -25.21
N PRO A 308 5.24 38.75 -24.84
CA PRO A 308 5.99 39.61 -23.93
C PRO A 308 6.33 40.96 -24.57
N PRO A 309 6.29 42.09 -23.82
CA PRO A 309 6.82 43.36 -24.28
C PRO A 309 8.37 43.32 -24.38
N PRO A 310 8.99 44.18 -25.22
CA PRO A 310 10.44 44.19 -25.42
C PRO A 310 11.23 44.53 -24.14
N PRO A 311 12.50 44.10 -24.04
CA PRO A 311 13.28 44.18 -22.81
C PRO A 311 13.58 45.62 -22.39
N ALA A 312 13.36 45.92 -21.10
CA ALA A 312 13.77 47.16 -20.46
C ALA A 312 15.30 47.15 -20.17
N PRO A 313 15.95 48.33 -20.13
CA PRO A 313 17.41 48.44 -20.05
C PRO A 313 17.99 48.02 -18.70
N ALA A 314 19.25 47.58 -18.74
CA ALA A 314 20.02 47.02 -17.64
C ALA A 314 20.10 47.94 -16.41
N TYR A 315 19.72 47.42 -15.24
CA TYR A 315 19.91 48.09 -13.96
C TYR A 315 21.32 47.85 -13.41
N ALA A 316 21.98 48.93 -13.01
CA ALA A 316 23.26 48.95 -12.29
C ALA A 316 23.14 48.27 -10.90
N PRO A 317 24.24 47.72 -10.35
CA PRO A 317 24.18 46.99 -9.08
C PRO A 317 23.86 47.90 -7.90
N GLN A 318 22.83 47.54 -7.12
CA GLN A 318 22.54 48.15 -5.82
C GLN A 318 23.52 47.64 -4.73
N PRO A 319 23.93 48.50 -3.78
CA PRO A 319 24.89 48.13 -2.73
C PRO A 319 24.28 47.20 -1.67
N ALA A 320 25.12 46.31 -1.14
CA ALA A 320 24.75 45.25 -0.21
C ALA A 320 24.08 45.77 1.09
N PRO A 321 23.06 45.05 1.63
CA PRO A 321 22.43 45.41 2.89
C PRO A 321 23.36 45.16 4.09
N LYS A 322 23.31 46.09 5.05
CA LYS A 322 24.07 46.08 6.31
C LYS A 322 23.62 44.90 7.21
N PRO A 323 24.52 44.24 7.98
CA PRO A 323 24.15 43.09 8.80
C PRO A 323 23.21 43.49 9.95
N ALA A 324 22.15 42.70 10.15
CA ALA A 324 21.27 42.80 11.31
C ALA A 324 21.93 42.20 12.58
N PRO A 325 21.67 42.74 13.78
CA PRO A 325 22.32 42.31 15.02
C PRO A 325 21.81 40.95 15.52
N ALA A 326 22.70 40.21 16.19
CA ALA A 326 22.47 38.88 16.75
C ALA A 326 21.37 38.88 17.85
N PRO A 327 20.43 37.91 17.84
CA PRO A 327 19.54 37.71 18.97
C PRO A 327 20.27 37.04 20.14
N ALA A 328 20.01 37.58 21.32
CA ALA A 328 20.56 37.23 22.62
C ALA A 328 20.14 35.82 23.11
N TYR A 329 21.01 35.24 23.95
CA TYR A 329 20.82 33.98 24.67
C TYR A 329 19.46 33.89 25.37
N ALA A 330 18.70 32.83 25.08
CA ALA A 330 17.55 32.41 25.90
C ALA A 330 18.02 31.44 27.00
N PRO A 331 17.43 31.51 28.22
CA PRO A 331 17.93 30.85 29.42
C PRO A 331 17.70 29.33 29.46
N GLN A 332 18.52 28.65 30.28
CA GLN A 332 18.51 27.20 30.53
C GLN A 332 17.16 26.65 31.03
N PRO A 333 16.84 25.36 30.76
CA PRO A 333 15.64 24.70 31.27
C PRO A 333 15.70 24.49 32.80
N ALA A 334 14.58 24.77 33.47
CA ALA A 334 14.33 24.41 34.87
C ALA A 334 14.14 22.88 35.04
N PRO A 335 14.41 22.31 36.22
CA PRO A 335 14.49 20.85 36.43
C PRO A 335 13.13 20.11 36.33
N GLN A 336 13.21 18.86 35.87
CA GLN A 336 12.09 17.91 35.75
C GLN A 336 11.46 17.54 37.11
N PRO A 337 10.12 17.41 37.22
CA PRO A 337 9.47 16.73 38.33
C PRO A 337 9.64 15.21 38.25
N ALA A 338 9.81 14.58 39.42
CA ALA A 338 9.86 13.13 39.62
C ALA A 338 8.51 12.42 39.29
N PRO A 339 8.53 11.10 38.99
CA PRO A 339 7.37 10.36 38.50
C PRO A 339 6.28 10.14 39.57
N GLN A 340 5.02 10.43 39.22
CA GLN A 340 3.83 10.09 40.03
C GLN A 340 3.17 8.79 39.54
N ALA A 341 2.65 8.04 40.51
CA ALA A 341 2.15 6.68 40.44
C ALA A 341 0.86 6.51 39.61
N ALA A 342 0.63 5.25 39.21
CA ALA A 342 -0.52 4.75 38.45
C ALA A 342 -1.89 5.01 39.12
N PRO A 343 -2.97 5.21 38.33
CA PRO A 343 -4.33 5.06 38.82
C PRO A 343 -4.92 3.68 38.47
N GLU A 344 -5.37 3.01 39.52
CA GLU A 344 -6.29 1.86 39.55
C GLU A 344 -7.75 2.28 39.24
N PRO A 345 -8.68 1.33 38.99
CA PRO A 345 -9.84 1.51 38.09
C PRO A 345 -11.03 2.27 38.68
N HIS A 346 -11.78 2.95 37.79
CA HIS A 346 -13.00 3.70 38.09
C HIS A 346 -14.27 2.83 38.13
N PRO A 347 -15.33 3.30 38.83
CA PRO A 347 -16.36 2.46 39.45
C PRO A 347 -17.58 2.13 38.57
N VAL A 348 -18.23 1.05 38.99
CA VAL A 348 -19.53 0.54 38.53
C VAL A 348 -20.64 1.50 38.96
N TYR A 349 -21.45 1.97 38.00
CA TYR A 349 -22.72 2.65 38.30
C TYR A 349 -23.87 1.65 38.28
N ASN A 350 -24.50 1.54 39.45
CA ASN A 350 -25.66 0.72 39.76
C ASN A 350 -26.94 1.51 39.42
N TYR A 351 -27.89 0.90 38.70
CA TYR A 351 -29.28 1.38 38.64
C TYR A 351 -30.17 0.33 39.31
N ALA A 352 -31.01 0.79 40.24
CA ALA A 352 -31.81 -0.01 41.16
C ALA A 352 -32.95 -0.79 40.48
N GLU A 353 -33.28 -1.94 41.09
CA GLU A 353 -34.37 -2.86 40.78
C GLU A 353 -35.78 -2.25 40.90
N PRO A 354 -36.73 -2.76 40.10
CA PRO A 354 -38.11 -2.95 40.50
C PRO A 354 -38.36 -4.39 40.97
N THR A 355 -39.11 -4.51 42.07
CA THR A 355 -39.42 -5.71 42.86
C THR A 355 -40.02 -6.90 42.10
N ALA A 356 -39.35 -8.04 42.25
CA ALA A 356 -39.79 -9.44 42.40
C ALA A 356 -41.06 -9.97 41.66
N GLN A 357 -40.81 -10.93 40.76
CA GLN A 357 -41.61 -12.15 40.62
C GLN A 357 -40.62 -13.33 40.45
N PRO A 358 -40.81 -14.49 41.11
CA PRO A 358 -39.82 -15.58 41.06
C PRO A 358 -39.67 -16.09 39.62
N PRO A 359 -38.46 -16.19 39.03
CA PRO A 359 -38.32 -16.76 37.71
C PRO A 359 -38.65 -18.25 37.78
N ALA A 360 -39.63 -18.67 36.99
CA ALA A 360 -39.81 -20.05 36.59
C ALA A 360 -38.49 -20.56 35.97
N SER A 361 -38.17 -21.83 36.24
CA SER A 361 -36.98 -22.51 35.72
C SER A 361 -36.76 -22.21 34.23
N PRO A 362 -35.53 -21.89 33.79
CA PRO A 362 -35.26 -21.64 32.37
C PRO A 362 -35.64 -22.86 31.53
N PRO A 363 -36.29 -22.68 30.36
CA PRO A 363 -36.45 -23.75 29.40
C PRO A 363 -35.07 -24.21 28.93
N ALA A 364 -34.92 -25.52 28.73
CA ALA A 364 -33.72 -26.13 28.16
C ALA A 364 -33.28 -25.40 26.86
N PRO A 365 -31.97 -25.33 26.54
CA PRO A 365 -31.48 -24.57 25.39
C PRO A 365 -32.17 -25.01 24.10
N ALA A 366 -32.89 -24.09 23.46
CA ALA A 366 -33.29 -24.26 22.08
C ALA A 366 -32.01 -24.31 21.23
N ALA A 367 -31.84 -25.38 20.47
CA ALA A 367 -30.73 -25.54 19.54
C ALA A 367 -30.63 -24.31 18.62
N ALA A 368 -29.51 -23.58 18.69
CA ALA A 368 -29.21 -22.53 17.74
C ALA A 368 -29.18 -23.15 16.33
N GLY A 369 -29.94 -22.58 15.39
CA GLY A 369 -29.92 -23.02 14.00
C GLY A 369 -28.54 -22.81 13.36
N PRO A 370 -28.30 -23.38 12.16
CA PRO A 370 -27.03 -23.28 11.44
C PRO A 370 -26.55 -21.83 11.26
N GLY A 371 -25.33 -21.53 11.68
CA GLY A 371 -24.74 -20.19 11.59
C GLY A 371 -24.30 -19.79 10.18
N PRO A 372 -23.87 -18.53 9.96
CA PRO A 372 -23.38 -18.05 8.67
C PRO A 372 -22.27 -18.89 8.01
N LEU A 373 -21.29 -19.41 8.75
CA LEU A 373 -20.21 -20.26 8.21
C LEU A 373 -20.72 -21.65 7.85
N GLU A 374 -21.57 -22.24 8.69
CA GLU A 374 -22.23 -23.53 8.39
C GLU A 374 -23.13 -23.45 7.15
N ARG A 375 -23.78 -22.31 6.93
CA ARG A 375 -24.61 -22.05 5.74
C ARG A 375 -23.81 -21.61 4.51
N GLY A 376 -22.51 -21.35 4.65
CA GLY A 376 -21.66 -20.82 3.59
C GLY A 376 -22.03 -19.39 3.15
N LEU A 377 -22.64 -18.62 4.06
CA LEU A 377 -22.95 -17.19 3.89
C LEU A 377 -21.77 -16.28 4.29
N ALA A 378 -20.82 -16.85 5.02
CA ALA A 378 -19.52 -16.28 5.35
C ALA A 378 -18.41 -17.27 4.97
N PHE A 379 -17.23 -16.76 4.65
CA PHE A 379 -16.05 -17.55 4.31
C PHE A 379 -14.88 -17.03 5.14
N LEU A 380 -14.26 -17.90 5.94
CA LEU A 380 -13.01 -17.57 6.61
C LEU A 380 -11.88 -17.83 5.63
N ASN A 381 -10.85 -17.00 5.62
CA ASN A 381 -9.69 -17.18 4.80
C ASN A 381 -8.45 -17.26 5.71
N PRO A 382 -7.65 -18.33 5.67
CA PRO A 382 -6.54 -18.54 6.59
C PRO A 382 -5.38 -17.55 6.40
N VAL A 383 -5.55 -16.58 5.51
CA VAL A 383 -4.65 -15.45 5.32
C VAL A 383 -4.88 -14.39 6.39
N PHE A 384 -6.10 -14.28 6.92
CA PHE A 384 -6.42 -13.27 7.93
C PHE A 384 -6.20 -13.83 9.34
N PRO A 385 -5.42 -13.15 10.19
CA PRO A 385 -5.15 -13.61 11.56
C PRO A 385 -6.41 -13.93 12.36
N ASP A 386 -7.47 -13.12 12.23
CA ASP A 386 -8.72 -13.34 12.97
C ASP A 386 -9.53 -14.54 12.44
N ASP A 387 -9.43 -14.81 11.14
CA ASP A 387 -10.01 -16.02 10.54
C ASP A 387 -9.22 -17.27 10.95
N VAL A 388 -7.89 -17.15 11.03
CA VAL A 388 -7.01 -18.22 11.53
C VAL A 388 -7.27 -18.50 13.00
N GLU A 389 -7.52 -17.47 13.81
CA GLU A 389 -7.92 -17.63 15.21
C GLU A 389 -9.20 -18.48 15.31
N LEU A 390 -10.23 -18.16 14.53
CA LEU A 390 -11.47 -18.94 14.48
C LEU A 390 -11.23 -20.38 14.03
N ILE A 391 -10.38 -20.60 13.02
CA ILE A 391 -10.00 -21.94 12.54
C ILE A 391 -9.24 -22.72 13.62
N GLN A 392 -8.26 -22.11 14.27
CA GLN A 392 -7.44 -22.72 15.33
C GLN A 392 -8.29 -23.06 16.55
N ASN A 393 -9.16 -22.14 16.98
CA ASN A 393 -10.13 -22.36 18.03
C ASN A 393 -11.00 -23.59 17.70
N ARG A 394 -11.56 -23.63 16.49
CA ARG A 394 -12.42 -24.73 16.08
C ARG A 394 -11.69 -26.07 16.01
N LEU A 395 -10.49 -26.11 15.41
CA LEU A 395 -9.68 -27.33 15.36
C LEU A 395 -9.25 -27.79 16.77
N LYS A 396 -9.10 -26.86 17.72
CA LYS A 396 -8.74 -27.15 19.11
C LYS A 396 -9.93 -27.68 19.90
N GLU A 397 -11.13 -27.12 19.71
CA GLU A 397 -12.39 -27.66 20.26
C GLU A 397 -12.63 -29.10 19.81
N LEU A 398 -12.33 -29.41 18.55
CA LEU A 398 -12.42 -30.77 18.00
C LEU A 398 -11.29 -31.70 18.48
N GLY A 399 -10.35 -31.21 19.29
CA GLY A 399 -9.22 -31.97 19.83
C GLY A 399 -8.11 -32.31 18.83
N ILE A 400 -8.16 -31.74 17.62
CA ILE A 400 -7.23 -32.04 16.52
C ILE A 400 -6.00 -31.13 16.58
N TYR A 401 -6.18 -29.87 17.00
CA TYR A 401 -5.10 -28.89 17.14
C TYR A 401 -4.66 -28.74 18.60
N LYS A 402 -3.40 -29.08 18.89
CA LYS A 402 -2.81 -29.01 20.25
C LYS A 402 -1.94 -27.78 20.49
N GLY A 403 -1.80 -26.90 19.49
CA GLY A 403 -0.98 -25.71 19.57
C GLY A 403 -1.62 -24.57 20.38
N THR A 404 -0.85 -23.50 20.54
CA THR A 404 -1.35 -22.19 20.96
C THR A 404 -2.11 -21.54 19.81
N ILE A 405 -3.20 -20.83 20.11
CA ILE A 405 -3.90 -20.02 19.12
C ILE A 405 -3.05 -18.77 18.91
N ASP A 406 -2.27 -18.77 17.82
CA ASP A 406 -1.26 -17.74 17.51
C ASP A 406 -1.64 -16.91 16.29
N LYS A 407 -2.87 -17.11 15.76
CA LYS A 407 -3.41 -16.44 14.57
C LYS A 407 -2.55 -16.64 13.31
N THR A 408 -1.63 -17.60 13.34
CA THR A 408 -0.71 -17.89 12.24
C THR A 408 -1.08 -19.21 11.58
N PHE A 409 -1.30 -19.19 10.27
CA PHE A 409 -1.61 -20.41 9.53
C PHE A 409 -0.34 -21.22 9.23
N GLY A 410 0.35 -21.62 10.30
CA GLY A 410 1.62 -22.33 10.24
C GLY A 410 1.50 -23.84 10.00
N PRO A 411 2.62 -24.56 9.97
CA PRO A 411 2.67 -25.99 9.67
C PRO A 411 1.78 -26.86 10.56
N MET A 412 1.62 -26.52 11.84
CA MET A 412 0.74 -27.27 12.75
C MET A 412 -0.74 -27.06 12.43
N THR A 413 -1.15 -25.83 12.13
CA THR A 413 -2.54 -25.51 11.74
C THR A 413 -2.87 -26.21 10.43
N LYS A 414 -1.95 -26.15 9.45
CA LYS A 414 -2.08 -26.85 8.17
C LYS A 414 -2.18 -28.36 8.34
N ARG A 415 -1.31 -29.00 9.14
CA ARG A 415 -1.39 -30.45 9.40
C ARG A 415 -2.70 -30.86 10.07
N SER A 416 -3.18 -30.05 11.01
CA SER A 416 -4.42 -30.31 11.73
C SER A 416 -5.64 -30.18 10.80
N LEU A 417 -5.61 -29.16 9.93
CA LEU A 417 -6.62 -29.01 8.89
C LEU A 417 -6.57 -30.14 7.86
N ASP A 418 -5.37 -30.53 7.39
CA ASP A 418 -5.19 -31.65 6.45
C ASP A 418 -5.69 -32.96 7.04
N HIS A 419 -5.49 -33.16 8.36
CA HIS A 419 -6.03 -34.32 9.08
C HIS A 419 -7.56 -34.30 9.11
N PHE A 420 -8.17 -33.17 9.49
CA PHE A 420 -9.62 -33.00 9.48
C PHE A 420 -10.20 -33.20 8.06
N ALA A 421 -9.58 -32.59 7.04
CA ALA A 421 -10.00 -32.70 5.65
C ALA A 421 -10.09 -34.16 5.20
N VAL A 422 -9.02 -34.95 5.43
CA VAL A 422 -9.00 -36.38 5.04
C VAL A 422 -10.04 -37.19 5.80
N GLN A 423 -10.22 -36.95 7.11
CA GLN A 423 -11.25 -37.63 7.90
C GLN A 423 -12.67 -37.39 7.37
N HIS A 424 -12.90 -36.25 6.74
CA HIS A 424 -14.20 -35.84 6.20
C HIS A 424 -14.30 -35.94 4.66
N GLY A 425 -13.36 -36.64 4.01
CA GLY A 425 -13.42 -36.92 2.57
C GLY A 425 -12.99 -35.77 1.64
N PHE A 426 -12.29 -34.75 2.18
CA PHE A 426 -11.73 -33.64 1.42
C PHE A 426 -10.25 -33.85 1.11
N PRO A 427 -9.75 -33.35 -0.04
CA PRO A 427 -8.33 -33.42 -0.38
C PRO A 427 -7.48 -32.53 0.53
N LYS A 428 -6.24 -32.95 0.78
CA LYS A 428 -5.25 -32.18 1.57
C LYS A 428 -4.91 -30.86 0.89
N GLY A 429 -4.61 -29.84 1.68
CA GLY A 429 -4.15 -28.53 1.23
C GLY A 429 -5.24 -27.64 0.65
N GLN A 430 -6.49 -28.13 0.54
CA GLN A 430 -7.61 -27.32 0.09
C GLN A 430 -8.34 -26.71 1.28
N TRP A 431 -8.53 -25.40 1.25
CA TRP A 431 -9.41 -24.69 2.16
C TRP A 431 -10.67 -24.24 1.41
N SER A 432 -11.59 -25.18 1.22
CA SER A 432 -12.80 -25.00 0.41
C SER A 432 -14.03 -24.66 1.25
N LEU A 433 -15.08 -24.14 0.60
CA LEU A 433 -16.34 -23.79 1.27
C LEU A 433 -17.00 -25.04 1.87
N GLY A 434 -16.90 -26.17 1.17
CA GLY A 434 -17.38 -27.45 1.67
C GLY A 434 -16.64 -27.88 2.94
N LEU A 435 -15.32 -27.78 2.96
CA LEU A 435 -14.50 -28.11 4.12
C LEU A 435 -14.79 -27.18 5.30
N GLN A 436 -14.96 -25.89 5.04
CA GLN A 436 -15.31 -24.91 6.05
C GLN A 436 -16.69 -25.16 6.67
N LYS A 437 -17.71 -25.42 5.84
CA LYS A 437 -19.04 -25.78 6.33
C LYS A 437 -18.98 -27.02 7.22
N ALA A 438 -18.20 -28.02 6.83
CA ALA A 438 -17.98 -29.21 7.64
C ALA A 438 -17.25 -28.91 8.96
N LEU A 439 -16.19 -28.10 8.92
CA LEU A 439 -15.41 -27.74 10.11
C LEU A 439 -16.24 -26.98 11.15
N PHE A 440 -17.13 -26.08 10.70
CA PHE A 440 -17.96 -25.24 11.55
C PHE A 440 -19.38 -25.77 11.76
N GLN A 441 -19.67 -27.01 11.33
CA GLN A 441 -20.98 -27.61 11.51
C GLN A 441 -21.34 -27.70 13.00
N GLY A 442 -22.55 -27.24 13.35
CA GLY A 442 -23.09 -27.31 14.72
C GLY A 442 -22.50 -26.26 15.68
N THR A 443 -21.75 -25.28 15.17
CA THR A 443 -21.20 -24.18 15.99
C THR A 443 -22.18 -23.02 16.20
N GLY A 444 -23.19 -22.89 15.32
CA GLY A 444 -24.02 -21.69 15.25
C GLY A 444 -23.31 -20.45 14.70
N LEU A 445 -22.06 -20.59 14.22
CA LEU A 445 -21.25 -19.55 13.55
C LEU A 445 -21.33 -19.58 12.03
#